data_AF-K3WW94-F1
#
_entry.id   AF-K3WW94-F1
#
_cell.length_a   1.000
_cell.length_b   1.000
_cell.length_c   1.000
_cell.angle_alpha   90.00
_cell.angle_beta   90.00
_cell.angle_gamma   90.00
#
_symmetry.space_group_name_H-M   'P 1'
#
loop_
_entity.id
_entity.type
_entity.pdbx_description
1 polymer ?
#
loop_
_entity_poly.entity_id
_entity_poly.type
_entity_poly.pdbx_seq_one_letter_code
_entity_poly.pdbx_strand_id
1 'polypeptide(L)'
;MKVIPSLAAFLFGSLMAAPALVSAQDDAGLAPVAEPGTAEFNKHRPVYHFLARKNWMNDPCAPYYDEETQTYHMFYQSNPNQTVWGNMTWGHAVSKDQVALRM
;
A
#
# COMPACT_ATOMS: atom_id res chain seq x y z
N MET A 1 60.20 29.18 -0.81
CA MET A 1 58.95 29.26 -0.01
C MET A 1 58.04 28.15 -0.50
N LYS A 2 57.80 27.14 0.35
CA LYS A 2 56.93 25.99 0.06
C LYS A 2 55.51 26.36 0.52
N VAL A 3 54.53 26.29 -0.37
CA VAL A 3 53.10 26.40 -0.04
C VAL A 3 52.43 25.06 -0.37
N ILE A 4 51.91 24.41 0.67
CA ILE A 4 51.19 23.14 0.62
C ILE A 4 49.70 23.48 0.53
N PRO A 5 48.93 23.02 -0.47
CA PRO A 5 47.49 23.20 -0.47
C PRO A 5 46.80 22.11 0.35
N SER A 6 46.16 22.58 1.42
CA SER A 6 44.86 22.20 1.98
C SER A 6 44.46 20.72 2.06
N LEU A 7 44.39 20.28 3.32
CA LEU A 7 43.67 19.11 3.81
C LEU A 7 42.16 19.41 3.77
N ALA A 8 41.38 18.68 2.97
CA ALA A 8 39.93 18.64 3.07
C ALA A 8 39.50 17.17 3.27
N ALA A 9 39.55 16.71 4.52
CA ALA A 9 38.94 15.46 4.92
C ALA A 9 37.44 15.71 5.15
N PHE A 10 36.61 15.24 4.23
CA PHE A 10 35.16 15.20 4.42
C PHE A 10 34.82 14.20 5.54
N LEU A 11 34.30 14.72 6.64
CA LEU A 11 33.68 13.91 7.70
C LEU A 11 32.39 13.28 7.14
N PHE A 12 32.39 11.96 7.01
CA PHE A 12 31.18 11.16 6.82
C PHE A 12 30.36 11.22 8.12
N GLY A 13 29.41 12.14 8.18
CA GLY A 13 28.38 12.15 9.22
C GLY A 13 27.39 11.03 8.96
N SER A 14 27.48 9.93 9.70
CA SER A 14 26.42 8.92 9.75
C SER A 14 25.23 9.49 10.53
N LEU A 15 24.20 9.91 9.80
CA LEU A 15 22.91 10.25 10.37
C LEU A 15 22.26 8.96 10.88
N MET A 16 22.26 8.75 12.19
CA MET A 16 21.44 7.74 12.84
C MET A 16 19.98 8.02 12.50
N ALA A 17 19.37 7.17 11.68
CA ALA A 17 17.94 7.20 11.44
C ALA A 17 17.24 6.88 12.76
N ALA A 18 16.63 7.90 13.39
CA ALA A 18 15.70 7.68 14.47
C ALA A 18 14.58 6.75 13.98
N PRO A 19 14.12 5.76 14.78
CA PRO A 19 12.92 5.04 14.42
C PRO A 19 11.80 6.08 14.42
N ALA A 20 11.24 6.36 13.24
CA ALA A 20 10.00 7.09 13.16
C ALA A 20 8.99 6.29 13.99
N LEU A 21 8.53 6.88 15.08
CA LEU A 21 7.39 6.39 15.83
C LEU A 21 6.22 6.37 14.84
N VAL A 22 5.90 5.20 14.28
CA VAL A 22 4.66 5.02 13.52
C VAL A 22 3.56 5.22 14.54
N SER A 23 2.94 6.40 14.50
CA SER A 23 1.69 6.65 15.19
C SER A 23 0.72 5.59 14.69
N ALA A 24 0.32 4.66 15.56
CA ALA A 24 -0.92 3.94 15.34
C ALA A 24 -2.00 5.01 15.19
N GLN A 25 -2.70 5.02 14.05
CA GLN A 25 -3.84 5.90 13.88
C GLN A 25 -4.94 5.30 14.76
N ASP A 26 -5.20 5.93 15.89
CA ASP A 26 -6.25 5.51 16.81
C ASP A 26 -7.60 5.63 16.11
N ASP A 27 -8.32 4.52 15.93
CA ASP A 27 -9.71 4.48 15.40
C ASP A 27 -10.75 5.09 16.36
N ALA A 28 -10.29 5.84 17.38
CA ALA A 28 -11.08 6.37 18.48
C ALA A 28 -12.01 7.50 17.99
N GLY A 29 -13.10 7.13 17.32
CA GLY A 29 -14.13 8.06 16.84
C GLY A 29 -14.81 7.66 15.53
N LEU A 30 -14.37 6.58 14.86
CA LEU A 30 -15.02 6.10 13.64
C LEU A 30 -16.24 5.24 13.98
N ALA A 31 -17.27 5.33 13.13
CA ALA A 31 -18.40 4.41 13.18
C ALA A 31 -17.91 2.96 13.06
N PRO A 32 -18.62 1.97 13.66
CA PRO A 32 -18.22 0.57 13.58
C PRO A 32 -18.08 0.15 12.11
N VAL A 33 -16.94 -0.46 11.77
CA VAL A 33 -16.70 -1.01 10.44
C VAL A 33 -17.63 -2.21 10.24
N ALA A 34 -18.41 -2.20 9.16
CA ALA A 34 -19.27 -3.34 8.84
C ALA A 34 -18.42 -4.56 8.47
N GLU A 35 -18.76 -5.72 9.04
CA GLU A 35 -18.02 -6.95 8.79
C GLU A 35 -18.30 -7.50 7.37
N PRO A 36 -17.28 -8.03 6.66
CA PRO A 36 -17.47 -8.65 5.36
C PRO A 36 -18.56 -9.72 5.37
N GLY A 37 -19.48 -9.68 4.40
CA GLY A 37 -20.59 -10.63 4.27
C GLY A 37 -21.91 -10.18 4.93
N THR A 38 -21.91 -9.10 5.72
CA THR A 38 -23.13 -8.51 6.28
C THR A 38 -23.94 -7.71 5.24
N ALA A 39 -25.22 -7.49 5.51
CA ALA A 39 -26.07 -6.65 4.66
C ALA A 39 -25.56 -5.20 4.61
N GLU A 40 -25.11 -4.69 5.75
CA GLU A 40 -24.51 -3.36 5.92
C GLU A 40 -23.25 -3.21 5.07
N PHE A 41 -22.35 -4.20 5.09
CA PHE A 41 -21.12 -4.19 4.28
C PHE A 41 -21.41 -4.21 2.77
N ASN A 42 -22.42 -4.96 2.35
CA ASN A 42 -22.75 -5.12 0.94
C ASN A 42 -23.71 -4.06 0.38
N LYS A 43 -24.36 -3.27 1.24
CA LYS A 43 -25.40 -2.29 0.87
C LYS A 43 -25.01 -1.35 -0.27
N HIS A 44 -23.75 -0.93 -0.30
CA HIS A 44 -23.21 0.02 -1.29
C HIS A 44 -21.94 -0.49 -1.98
N ARG A 45 -21.63 -1.78 -1.84
CA ARG A 45 -20.37 -2.34 -2.34
C ARG A 45 -20.47 -2.60 -3.85
N PRO A 46 -19.57 -2.06 -4.69
CA PRO A 46 -19.56 -2.34 -6.13
C PRO A 46 -19.36 -3.84 -6.42
N VAL A 47 -20.04 -4.33 -7.46
CA VAL A 47 -19.98 -5.76 -7.87
C VAL A 47 -19.38 -5.97 -9.27
N TYR A 48 -19.20 -4.90 -10.06
CA TYR A 48 -18.68 -4.96 -11.44
C TYR A 48 -17.28 -4.36 -11.60
N HIS A 49 -16.74 -3.74 -10.56
CA HIS A 49 -15.41 -3.12 -10.59
C HIS A 49 -14.54 -3.76 -9.51
N PHE A 50 -13.24 -3.77 -9.77
CA PHE A 50 -12.25 -4.23 -8.82
C PHE A 50 -12.33 -3.44 -7.51
N LEU A 51 -12.38 -4.13 -6.37
CA LEU A 51 -12.07 -3.53 -5.07
C LEU A 51 -11.52 -4.54 -4.07
N ALA A 52 -10.61 -4.10 -3.20
CA ALA A 52 -10.03 -4.90 -2.12
C ALA A 52 -11.11 -5.61 -1.28
N ARG A 53 -10.82 -6.83 -0.81
CA ARG A 53 -11.74 -7.67 0.00
C ARG A 53 -12.43 -6.93 1.15
N LYS A 54 -11.73 -6.01 1.82
CA LYS A 54 -12.23 -5.16 2.91
C LYS A 54 -11.29 -3.97 3.12
N ASN A 55 -11.72 -3.05 3.99
CA ASN A 55 -10.88 -1.97 4.52
C ASN A 55 -10.38 -0.98 3.45
N TRP A 56 -9.31 -0.23 3.74
CA TRP A 56 -8.82 0.83 2.87
C TRP A 56 -8.08 0.27 1.65
N MET A 57 -8.41 0.82 0.48
CA MET A 57 -7.71 0.63 -0.79
C MET A 57 -7.53 1.99 -1.47
N ASN A 58 -6.39 2.20 -2.12
CA ASN A 58 -6.21 3.31 -3.05
C ASN A 58 -5.49 2.85 -4.33
N ASP A 59 -4.58 3.69 -4.82
CA ASP A 59 -4.00 3.70 -6.15
C ASP A 59 -3.51 2.32 -6.62
N PRO A 60 -3.75 1.96 -7.90
CA PRO A 60 -3.06 0.86 -8.55
C PRO A 60 -1.55 1.02 -8.47
N CYS A 61 -0.84 -0.06 -8.23
CA CYS A 61 0.62 -0.12 -8.15
C CYS A 61 1.14 -1.20 -9.10
N ALA A 62 2.18 -0.89 -9.86
CA ALA A 62 2.92 -1.85 -10.70
C ALA A 62 2.05 -2.87 -11.48
N PRO A 63 1.02 -2.45 -12.23
CA PRO A 63 0.25 -3.38 -13.06
C PRO A 63 1.17 -4.04 -14.10
N TYR A 64 1.02 -5.34 -14.29
CA TYR A 64 1.87 -6.14 -15.15
C TYR A 64 1.06 -7.23 -15.86
N TYR A 65 1.47 -7.60 -17.07
CA TYR A 65 0.93 -8.74 -17.80
C TYR A 65 2.02 -9.80 -17.97
N ASP A 66 1.78 -10.98 -17.41
CA ASP A 66 2.62 -12.16 -17.57
C ASP A 66 2.26 -12.88 -18.87
N GLU A 67 3.16 -12.82 -19.85
CA GLU A 67 2.98 -13.47 -21.15
C GLU A 67 3.09 -14.99 -21.09
N GLU A 68 3.87 -15.54 -20.15
CA GLU A 68 4.05 -16.99 -19.99
C GLU A 68 2.78 -17.63 -19.44
N THR A 69 2.20 -17.01 -18.40
CA THR A 69 0.96 -17.52 -17.81
C THR A 69 -0.29 -16.94 -18.44
N GLN A 70 -0.18 -15.93 -19.29
CA GLN A 70 -1.30 -15.13 -19.81
C GLN A 70 -2.16 -14.56 -18.69
N THR A 71 -1.53 -13.87 -17.72
CA THR A 71 -2.20 -13.37 -16.51
C THR A 71 -1.97 -11.88 -16.34
N TYR A 72 -3.03 -11.13 -16.09
CA TYR A 72 -2.94 -9.76 -15.62
C TYR A 72 -2.73 -9.76 -14.11
N HIS A 73 -1.68 -9.09 -13.65
CA HIS A 73 -1.39 -8.82 -12.25
C HIS A 73 -1.74 -7.37 -11.95
N MET A 74 -2.62 -7.16 -10.97
CA MET A 74 -3.00 -5.85 -10.45
C MET A 74 -2.56 -5.78 -8.99
N PHE A 75 -1.72 -4.81 -8.65
CA PHE A 75 -1.46 -4.47 -7.25
C PHE A 75 -2.13 -3.15 -6.92
N TYR A 76 -2.36 -2.92 -5.64
CA TYR A 76 -2.99 -1.71 -5.13
C TYR A 76 -2.49 -1.44 -3.71
N GLN A 77 -2.43 -0.18 -3.33
CA GLN A 77 -2.13 0.20 -1.95
C GLN A 77 -3.31 -0.19 -1.04
N SER A 78 -3.02 -0.81 0.10
CA SER A 78 -4.01 -1.39 1.00
C SER A 78 -3.64 -1.15 2.46
N ASN A 79 -4.64 -0.84 3.30
CA ASN A 79 -4.56 -1.06 4.74
C ASN A 79 -5.42 -2.28 5.08
N PRO A 80 -4.85 -3.45 5.40
CA PRO A 80 -5.64 -4.64 5.71
C PRO A 80 -6.37 -4.54 7.06
N ASN A 81 -6.03 -3.56 7.90
CA ASN A 81 -6.49 -3.48 9.29
C ASN A 81 -7.58 -2.42 9.51
N GLN A 82 -7.57 -1.31 8.75
CA GLN A 82 -8.48 -0.19 8.99
C GLN A 82 -9.05 0.39 7.69
N THR A 83 -10.18 1.09 7.78
CA THR A 83 -10.84 1.78 6.66
C THR A 83 -10.26 3.17 6.38
N VAL A 84 -9.08 3.48 6.92
CA VAL A 84 -8.35 4.73 6.72
C VAL A 84 -6.94 4.44 6.23
N TRP A 85 -6.33 5.45 5.61
CA TRP A 85 -4.94 5.37 5.21
C TRP A 85 -4.02 5.17 6.45
N GLY A 86 -3.03 4.29 6.32
CA GLY A 86 -2.08 3.89 7.36
C GLY A 86 -1.65 2.43 7.18
N ASN A 87 -0.53 2.00 7.77
CA ASN A 87 -0.04 0.60 7.67
C ASN A 87 -0.08 0.02 6.24
N MET A 88 0.53 0.73 5.28
CA MET A 88 0.43 0.41 3.85
C MET A 88 1.13 -0.89 3.48
N THR A 89 0.39 -1.73 2.76
CA THR A 89 0.90 -2.90 2.06
C THR A 89 0.39 -2.91 0.62
N TRP A 90 0.99 -3.74 -0.23
CA TRP A 90 0.42 -4.01 -1.54
C TRP A 90 -0.53 -5.20 -1.45
N GLY A 91 -1.80 -4.94 -1.75
CA GLY A 91 -2.72 -5.99 -2.12
C GLY A 91 -2.43 -6.48 -3.54
N HIS A 92 -2.79 -7.73 -3.83
CA HIS A 92 -2.54 -8.36 -5.12
C HIS A 92 -3.80 -9.06 -5.60
N ALA A 93 -4.09 -8.90 -6.90
CA ALA A 93 -5.13 -9.62 -7.59
C ALA A 93 -4.65 -10.03 -8.99
N VAL A 94 -5.21 -11.12 -9.50
CA VAL A 94 -4.91 -11.66 -10.83
C VAL A 94 -6.17 -11.82 -11.66
N SER A 95 -6.05 -11.70 -12.97
CA SER A 95 -7.15 -11.88 -13.91
C SER A 95 -6.70 -12.47 -15.24
N LYS A 96 -7.62 -13.15 -15.94
CA LYS A 96 -7.43 -13.60 -17.32
C LYS A 96 -8.07 -12.66 -18.34
N ASP A 97 -9.03 -11.83 -17.93
CA ASP A 97 -9.89 -11.04 -18.82
C ASP A 97 -10.04 -9.57 -18.38
N GLN A 98 -9.35 -9.16 -17.31
CA GLN A 98 -9.45 -7.84 -16.67
C GLN A 98 -10.82 -7.50 -16.08
N VAL A 99 -11.77 -8.45 -16.06
CA VAL A 99 -13.13 -8.27 -15.54
C VAL A 99 -13.31 -9.10 -14.27
N ALA A 100 -12.97 -10.38 -14.32
CA ALA A 100 -12.99 -11.29 -13.18
C ALA A 100 -11.60 -11.32 -12.52
N LEU A 101 -11.50 -10.79 -11.30
CA LEU A 101 -10.25 -10.77 -10.53
C LEU A 101 -10.30 -11.78 -9.36
N ARG A 102 -9.17 -12.46 -9.11
CA ARG A 102 -8.94 -13.34 -7.96
C ARG A 102 -7.86 -12.71 -7.09
N MET A 103 -8.15 -12.56 -5.79
CA MET A 103 -7.24 -11.96 -4.79
C MET A 103 -6.61 -13.01 -3.90
#